data_AF-A0A1Y5FI94-F1
#
_entry.id   AF-A0A1Y5FI94-F1
#
_cell.length_a   1.000
_cell.length_b   1.000
_cell.length_c   1.000
_cell.angle_alpha   90.00
_cell.angle_beta   90.00
_cell.angle_gamma   90.00
#
_symmetry.space_group_name_H-M   'P 1'
#
loop_
_entity.id
_entity.type
_entity.pdbx_description
1 polymer ?
#
loop_
_entity_poly.entity_id
_entity_poly.type
_entity_poly.pdbx_seq_one_letter_code
_entity_poly.pdbx_strand_id
1 'polypeptide(L)'
;MKLAKIALVAFTVLGSSAMAATSYDVCNKIQSINSSNGARCVSIISRGAYISDEAAGVCLVAANSSTSSALKCLQAAVDKSIQPSAAKVCKKVASINSNNVQSCMSAIGDATYSGGITKSCLTTANSSTSQAVKCLQTAKNSYIQDSAVKVCTKVASINTNNVVSCVSALKDKEFYNGVENICLSTANSSTSDAVKCLQNAGVNYYGGGQGNPDDGDVGNPGMTVTVSVKKIKRLEKALERALDNLEFGSLETAAKQLARAMKILQKIQN
;
A
#
# COMPACT_ATOMS: atom_id res chain seq x y z
N MET A 1 -67.29 -18.17 8.46
CA MET A 1 -66.32 -17.65 7.46
C MET A 1 -65.13 -17.05 8.20
N LYS A 2 -64.00 -17.78 8.26
CA LYS A 2 -62.73 -17.30 8.82
C LYS A 2 -61.71 -17.28 7.67
N LEU A 3 -61.46 -16.09 7.12
CA LEU A 3 -60.40 -15.87 6.13
C LEU A 3 -59.07 -15.82 6.88
N ALA A 4 -58.34 -16.94 6.85
CA ALA A 4 -56.98 -17.02 7.36
C ALA A 4 -56.04 -16.21 6.44
N LYS A 5 -55.53 -15.09 6.97
CA LYS A 5 -54.46 -14.31 6.38
C LYS A 5 -53.15 -15.11 6.46
N ILE A 6 -52.70 -15.66 5.34
CA ILE A 6 -51.30 -16.09 5.18
C ILE A 6 -50.61 -15.02 4.35
N ALA A 7 -50.09 -14.01 5.03
CA ALA A 7 -49.15 -13.07 4.43
C ALA A 7 -47.76 -13.70 4.52
N LEU A 8 -47.33 -14.33 3.44
CA LEU A 8 -45.97 -14.83 3.28
C LEU A 8 -45.06 -13.62 3.03
N VAL A 9 -44.57 -12.98 4.11
CA VAL A 9 -43.55 -11.94 4.01
C VAL A 9 -42.21 -12.62 3.77
N ALA A 10 -41.88 -12.86 2.49
CA ALA A 10 -40.53 -13.21 2.09
C ALA A 10 -39.66 -11.94 2.18
N PHE A 11 -39.04 -11.72 3.35
CA PHE A 11 -37.86 -10.86 3.45
C PHE A 11 -36.70 -11.59 2.76
N THR A 12 -36.60 -11.45 1.44
CA THR A 12 -35.31 -11.63 0.76
C THR A 12 -34.43 -10.45 1.15
N VAL A 13 -33.76 -10.59 2.28
CA VAL A 13 -32.52 -9.88 2.51
C VAL A 13 -31.55 -10.40 1.45
N LEU A 14 -31.55 -9.74 0.28
CA LEU A 14 -30.46 -9.82 -0.67
C LEU A 14 -29.26 -9.17 0.03
N GLY A 15 -28.63 -9.96 0.91
CA GLY A 15 -27.26 -9.74 1.30
C GLY A 15 -26.48 -9.73 0.01
N SER A 16 -26.19 -8.52 -0.48
CA SER A 16 -25.43 -8.28 -1.68
C SER A 16 -24.01 -8.69 -1.35
N SER A 17 -23.74 -9.98 -1.34
CA SER A 17 -22.40 -10.52 -1.52
C SER A 17 -21.98 -10.02 -2.90
N ALA A 18 -21.32 -8.87 -2.93
CA ALA A 18 -20.68 -8.37 -4.13
C ALA A 18 -19.64 -9.42 -4.49
N MET A 19 -20.01 -10.34 -5.37
CA MET A 19 -19.08 -11.35 -5.87
C MET A 19 -17.87 -10.61 -6.43
N ALA A 20 -16.68 -11.10 -6.09
CA ALA A 20 -15.45 -10.56 -6.62
C ALA A 20 -15.52 -10.59 -8.14
N ALA A 21 -15.20 -9.47 -8.79
CA ALA A 21 -15.23 -9.40 -10.25
C ALA A 21 -14.09 -10.26 -10.81
N THR A 22 -14.39 -11.11 -11.77
CA THR A 22 -13.38 -11.95 -12.44
C THR A 22 -12.89 -11.29 -13.72
N SER A 23 -11.74 -11.76 -14.25
CA SER A 23 -11.24 -11.32 -15.54
C SER A 23 -12.20 -11.66 -16.70
N TYR A 24 -12.96 -12.74 -16.59
CA TYR A 24 -14.03 -13.10 -17.52
C TYR A 24 -15.18 -12.08 -17.52
N ASP A 25 -15.58 -11.58 -16.35
CA ASP A 25 -16.63 -10.54 -16.25
C ASP A 25 -16.22 -9.26 -16.98
N VAL A 26 -14.93 -8.89 -16.89
CA VAL A 26 -14.38 -7.76 -17.65
C VAL A 26 -14.48 -8.01 -19.15
N CYS A 27 -14.09 -9.20 -19.63
CA CYS A 27 -14.16 -9.53 -21.05
C CYS A 27 -15.59 -9.58 -21.56
N ASN A 28 -16.52 -10.15 -20.81
CA ASN A 28 -17.95 -10.16 -21.14
C ASN A 28 -18.49 -8.73 -21.26
N LYS A 29 -18.15 -7.87 -20.30
CA LYS A 29 -18.55 -6.45 -20.32
C LYS A 29 -17.97 -5.69 -21.51
N ILE A 30 -16.70 -5.93 -21.84
CA ILE A 30 -16.06 -5.34 -23.01
C ILE A 30 -16.74 -5.84 -24.28
N GLN A 31 -16.97 -7.15 -24.41
CA GLN A 31 -17.57 -7.79 -25.57
C GLN A 31 -18.99 -7.29 -25.84
N SER A 32 -19.79 -7.08 -24.80
CA SER A 32 -21.15 -6.55 -24.95
C SER A 32 -21.19 -5.12 -25.52
N ILE A 33 -20.08 -4.38 -25.43
CA ILE A 33 -19.95 -3.01 -25.95
C ILE A 33 -19.18 -2.99 -27.28
N ASN A 34 -18.12 -3.79 -27.39
CA ASN A 34 -17.25 -3.86 -28.57
C ASN A 34 -16.66 -5.28 -28.69
N SER A 35 -17.19 -6.05 -29.65
CA SER A 35 -16.81 -7.45 -29.86
C SER A 35 -15.34 -7.65 -30.25
N SER A 36 -14.75 -6.73 -31.02
CA SER A 36 -13.32 -6.78 -31.39
C SER A 36 -12.43 -6.63 -30.14
N ASN A 37 -12.73 -5.68 -29.27
CA ASN A 37 -12.05 -5.54 -27.99
C ASN A 37 -12.34 -6.73 -27.07
N GLY A 38 -13.53 -7.33 -27.14
CA GLY A 38 -13.88 -8.55 -26.42
C GLY A 38 -12.96 -9.72 -26.79
N ALA A 39 -12.77 -9.97 -28.08
CA ALA A 39 -11.85 -11.00 -28.57
C ALA A 39 -10.40 -10.75 -28.11
N ARG A 40 -9.95 -9.48 -28.14
CA ARG A 40 -8.63 -9.10 -27.60
C ARG A 40 -8.52 -9.35 -26.10
N CYS A 41 -9.59 -9.10 -25.34
CA CYS A 41 -9.64 -9.39 -23.91
C CYS A 41 -9.48 -10.88 -23.64
N VAL A 42 -10.25 -11.73 -24.35
CA VAL A 42 -10.15 -13.19 -24.24
C VAL A 42 -8.73 -13.66 -24.55
N SER A 43 -8.08 -13.10 -25.59
CA SER A 43 -6.69 -13.42 -25.91
C SER A 43 -5.68 -13.03 -24.83
N ILE A 44 -5.97 -12.04 -23.98
CA ILE A 44 -5.08 -11.67 -22.87
C ILE A 44 -5.18 -12.72 -21.76
N ILE A 45 -6.39 -13.16 -21.43
CA ILE A 45 -6.63 -14.09 -20.32
C ILE A 45 -6.38 -15.56 -20.69
N SER A 46 -6.54 -15.93 -21.96
CA SER A 46 -6.37 -17.31 -22.43
C SER A 46 -4.93 -17.81 -22.45
N ARG A 47 -3.95 -16.93 -22.23
CA ARG A 47 -2.51 -17.27 -22.19
C ARG A 47 -2.04 -17.82 -20.84
N GLY A 48 -2.97 -18.15 -19.94
CA GLY A 48 -2.65 -18.60 -18.57
C GLY A 48 -2.20 -17.47 -17.65
N ALA A 49 -2.43 -16.22 -18.05
CA ALA A 49 -2.10 -15.03 -17.28
C ALA A 49 -2.95 -14.96 -16.01
N TYR A 50 -2.31 -14.72 -14.87
CA TYR A 50 -3.00 -14.46 -13.61
C TYR A 50 -3.44 -12.99 -13.56
N ILE A 51 -4.71 -12.75 -13.21
CA ILE A 51 -5.24 -11.41 -12.93
C ILE A 51 -5.97 -11.50 -11.60
N SER A 52 -5.53 -10.73 -10.61
CA SER A 52 -6.19 -10.73 -9.30
C SER A 52 -7.60 -10.14 -9.37
N ASP A 53 -8.46 -10.54 -8.44
CA ASP A 53 -9.84 -10.04 -8.35
C ASP A 53 -9.89 -8.52 -8.13
N GLU A 54 -8.91 -7.96 -7.41
CA GLU A 54 -8.78 -6.52 -7.22
C GLU A 54 -8.50 -5.82 -8.54
N ALA A 55 -7.59 -6.35 -9.36
CA ALA A 55 -7.30 -5.81 -10.68
C ALA A 55 -8.51 -5.92 -11.61
N ALA A 56 -9.15 -7.09 -11.66
CA ALA A 56 -10.37 -7.29 -12.44
C ALA A 56 -11.47 -6.31 -12.03
N GLY A 57 -11.64 -6.05 -10.73
CA GLY A 57 -12.57 -5.06 -10.21
C GLY A 57 -12.28 -3.62 -10.65
N VAL A 58 -11.01 -3.24 -10.79
CA VAL A 58 -10.62 -1.92 -11.35
C VAL A 58 -10.92 -1.86 -12.84
N CYS A 59 -10.53 -2.89 -13.59
CA CYS A 59 -10.69 -2.94 -15.05
C CYS A 59 -12.16 -3.03 -15.46
N LEU A 60 -13.01 -3.68 -14.66
CA LEU A 60 -14.46 -3.69 -14.85
C LEU A 60 -15.06 -2.28 -14.73
N VAL A 61 -14.60 -1.50 -13.75
CA VAL A 61 -15.02 -0.09 -13.61
C VAL A 61 -14.59 0.72 -14.83
N ALA A 62 -13.37 0.53 -15.32
CA ALA A 62 -12.91 1.20 -16.54
C ALA A 62 -13.75 0.81 -17.77
N ALA A 63 -14.21 -0.45 -17.86
CA ALA A 63 -15.01 -0.95 -18.97
C ALA A 63 -16.37 -0.26 -19.11
N ASN A 64 -16.91 0.30 -18.01
CA ASN A 64 -18.14 1.10 -18.06
C ASN A 64 -17.98 2.42 -18.84
N SER A 65 -16.75 2.92 -18.97
CA SER A 65 -16.48 4.20 -19.65
C SER A 65 -15.71 4.02 -20.96
N SER A 66 -14.80 3.05 -21.04
CA SER A 66 -13.97 2.82 -22.22
C SER A 66 -13.47 1.39 -22.28
N THR A 67 -13.90 0.65 -23.31
CA THR A 67 -13.42 -0.71 -23.59
C THR A 67 -11.92 -0.76 -23.87
N SER A 68 -11.37 0.28 -24.52
CA SER A 68 -9.93 0.41 -24.77
C SER A 68 -9.14 0.63 -23.48
N SER A 69 -9.65 1.46 -22.57
CA SER A 69 -9.01 1.69 -21.26
C SER A 69 -9.06 0.45 -20.37
N ALA A 70 -10.14 -0.33 -20.45
CA ALA A 70 -10.25 -1.61 -19.75
C ALA A 70 -9.26 -2.66 -20.26
N LEU A 71 -9.06 -2.76 -21.58
CA LEU A 71 -8.01 -3.61 -22.16
C LEU A 71 -6.62 -3.22 -21.66
N LYS A 72 -6.29 -1.92 -21.71
CA LYS A 72 -5.02 -1.39 -21.20
C LYS A 72 -4.85 -1.63 -19.70
N CYS A 73 -5.94 -1.57 -18.93
CA CYS A 73 -5.96 -1.92 -17.51
C CYS A 73 -5.57 -3.39 -17.30
N LEU A 74 -6.21 -4.32 -18.01
CA LEU A 74 -5.92 -5.75 -17.91
C LEU A 74 -4.46 -6.02 -18.28
N GLN A 75 -3.97 -5.45 -19.39
CA GLN A 75 -2.58 -5.59 -19.82
C GLN A 75 -1.58 -5.11 -18.76
N ALA A 76 -1.89 -4.05 -18.02
CA ALA A 76 -1.03 -3.54 -16.95
C ALA A 76 -1.10 -4.36 -15.65
N ALA A 77 -2.10 -5.24 -15.52
CA ALA A 77 -2.34 -6.03 -14.31
C ALA A 77 -1.99 -7.52 -14.44
N VAL A 78 -1.83 -8.01 -15.67
CA VAL A 78 -1.42 -9.39 -15.96
C VAL A 78 -0.14 -9.73 -15.21
N ASP A 79 -0.19 -10.85 -14.48
CA ASP A 79 0.91 -11.43 -13.71
C ASP A 79 1.49 -10.48 -12.66
N LYS A 80 0.66 -9.57 -12.14
CA LYS A 80 1.03 -8.63 -11.06
C LYS A 80 0.36 -8.97 -9.75
N SER A 81 1.12 -8.84 -8.67
CA SER A 81 0.55 -8.79 -7.33
C SER A 81 0.00 -7.39 -7.07
N ILE A 82 -1.25 -7.31 -6.60
CA ILE A 82 -1.97 -6.05 -6.44
C ILE A 82 -2.45 -5.93 -4.99
N GLN A 83 -1.93 -4.95 -4.26
CA GLN A 83 -2.38 -4.70 -2.89
C GLN A 83 -3.81 -4.13 -2.89
N PRO A 84 -4.76 -4.72 -2.12
CA PRO A 84 -6.17 -4.29 -2.15
C PRO A 84 -6.40 -2.83 -1.79
N SER A 85 -5.59 -2.26 -0.89
CA SER A 85 -5.67 -0.85 -0.51
C SER A 85 -5.30 0.10 -1.65
N ALA A 86 -4.34 -0.28 -2.50
CA ALA A 86 -3.92 0.50 -3.66
C ALA A 86 -4.91 0.33 -4.83
N ALA A 87 -5.47 -0.87 -5.01
CA ALA A 87 -6.54 -1.11 -5.99
C ALA A 87 -7.78 -0.24 -5.74
N LYS A 88 -8.14 0.03 -4.48
CA LYS A 88 -9.23 0.98 -4.14
C LYS A 88 -8.98 2.39 -4.72
N VAL A 89 -7.73 2.85 -4.71
CA VAL A 89 -7.35 4.14 -5.32
C VAL A 89 -7.54 4.06 -6.84
N CYS A 90 -7.05 3.01 -7.49
CA CYS A 90 -7.19 2.86 -8.94
C CYS A 90 -8.63 2.64 -9.40
N LYS A 91 -9.47 1.99 -8.58
CA LYS A 91 -10.92 1.90 -8.82
C LYS A 91 -11.57 3.28 -8.80
N LYS A 92 -11.18 4.13 -7.85
CA LYS A 92 -11.65 5.52 -7.79
C LYS A 92 -11.15 6.34 -8.99
N VAL A 93 -9.88 6.20 -9.36
CA VAL A 93 -9.31 6.81 -10.59
C VAL A 93 -10.10 6.38 -11.82
N ALA A 94 -10.35 5.09 -12.00
CA ALA A 94 -11.11 4.56 -13.13
C ALA A 94 -12.52 5.12 -13.20
N SER A 95 -13.19 5.27 -12.05
CA SER A 95 -14.56 5.80 -11.98
C SER A 95 -14.69 7.28 -12.38
N ILE A 96 -13.63 8.07 -12.20
CA ILE A 96 -13.62 9.51 -12.55
C ILE A 96 -13.03 9.73 -13.94
N ASN A 97 -11.90 9.08 -14.24
CA ASN A 97 -11.21 9.20 -15.52
C ASN A 97 -10.52 7.88 -15.87
N SER A 98 -11.23 7.05 -16.64
CA SER A 98 -10.74 5.74 -17.08
C SER A 98 -9.46 5.82 -17.91
N ASN A 99 -9.10 6.95 -18.53
CA ASN A 99 -7.84 7.07 -19.29
C ASN A 99 -6.60 6.97 -18.40
N ASN A 100 -6.72 7.31 -17.11
CA ASN A 100 -5.62 7.24 -16.15
C ASN A 100 -5.47 5.86 -15.51
N VAL A 101 -6.37 4.91 -15.79
CA VAL A 101 -6.39 3.60 -15.12
C VAL A 101 -5.15 2.77 -15.42
N GLN A 102 -4.65 2.79 -16.66
CA GLN A 102 -3.46 2.03 -17.05
C GLN A 102 -2.24 2.48 -16.24
N SER A 103 -2.02 3.80 -16.16
CA SER A 103 -0.93 4.38 -15.37
C SER A 103 -1.07 4.09 -13.89
N CYS A 104 -2.31 4.05 -13.38
CA CYS A 104 -2.59 3.67 -12.00
C CYS A 104 -2.24 2.20 -11.73
N MET A 105 -2.72 1.27 -12.57
CA MET A 105 -2.41 -0.16 -12.45
C MET A 105 -0.91 -0.42 -12.55
N SER A 106 -0.23 0.25 -13.47
CA SER A 106 1.23 0.16 -13.61
C SER A 106 1.98 0.69 -12.39
N ALA A 107 1.40 1.64 -11.65
CA ALA A 107 2.01 2.18 -10.43
C ALA A 107 1.92 1.21 -9.25
N ILE A 108 0.84 0.42 -9.19
CA ILE A 108 0.54 -0.48 -8.05
C ILE A 108 0.96 -1.94 -8.29
N GLY A 109 1.24 -2.33 -9.53
CA GLY A 109 1.69 -3.68 -9.88
C GLY A 109 3.03 -4.02 -9.22
N ASP A 110 3.05 -5.12 -8.48
CA ASP A 110 4.19 -5.60 -7.68
C ASP A 110 4.73 -4.57 -6.67
N ALA A 111 3.91 -3.58 -6.31
CA ALA A 111 4.27 -2.54 -5.37
C ALA A 111 3.65 -2.79 -3.99
N THR A 112 4.43 -2.53 -2.95
CA THR A 112 3.95 -2.51 -1.57
C THR A 112 3.77 -1.08 -1.09
N TYR A 113 2.73 -0.85 -0.30
CA TYR A 113 2.42 0.43 0.33
C TYR A 113 2.30 0.24 1.84
N SER A 114 3.11 0.99 2.58
CA SER A 114 3.13 1.05 4.05
C SER A 114 2.43 2.33 4.55
N GLY A 115 2.35 2.55 5.86
CA GLY A 115 1.88 3.85 6.38
C GLY A 115 0.36 4.06 6.37
N GLY A 116 -0.39 3.21 5.67
CA GLY A 116 -1.72 3.58 5.21
C GLY A 116 -1.72 4.74 4.19
N ILE A 117 -0.59 5.00 3.51
CA ILE A 117 -0.42 6.13 2.58
C ILE A 117 -1.40 6.12 1.39
N THR A 118 -1.92 4.94 1.05
CA THR A 118 -2.98 4.76 0.06
C THR A 118 -4.24 5.54 0.42
N LYS A 119 -4.48 5.85 1.70
CA LYS A 119 -5.58 6.71 2.14
C LYS A 119 -5.40 8.15 1.67
N SER A 120 -4.19 8.71 1.75
CA SER A 120 -3.89 10.05 1.23
C SER A 120 -4.08 10.09 -0.29
N CYS A 121 -3.57 9.08 -1.02
CA CYS A 121 -3.75 9.00 -2.47
C CYS A 121 -5.23 8.80 -2.87
N LEU A 122 -6.01 8.05 -2.07
CA LEU A 122 -7.46 7.91 -2.29
C LEU A 122 -8.19 9.25 -2.09
N THR A 123 -7.85 10.00 -1.04
CA THR A 123 -8.39 11.34 -0.81
C THR A 123 -8.08 12.25 -2.01
N THR A 124 -6.85 12.20 -2.53
CA THR A 124 -6.46 12.93 -3.74
C THR A 124 -7.28 12.53 -4.96
N ALA A 125 -7.56 11.23 -5.12
CA ALA A 125 -8.29 10.70 -6.28
C ALA A 125 -9.71 11.28 -6.40
N ASN A 126 -10.31 11.77 -5.31
CA ASN A 126 -11.63 12.42 -5.35
C ASN A 126 -11.64 13.72 -6.18
N SER A 127 -10.50 14.41 -6.30
CA SER A 127 -10.42 15.71 -6.98
C SER A 127 -9.39 15.76 -8.10
N SER A 128 -8.37 14.89 -8.07
CA SER A 128 -7.34 14.83 -9.11
C SER A 128 -6.80 13.41 -9.29
N THR A 129 -7.25 12.75 -10.36
CA THR A 129 -6.82 11.38 -10.68
C THR A 129 -5.34 11.31 -11.07
N SER A 130 -4.82 12.33 -11.75
CA SER A 130 -3.40 12.37 -12.13
C SER A 130 -2.49 12.54 -10.91
N GLN A 131 -2.85 13.39 -9.94
CA GLN A 131 -2.10 13.54 -8.70
C GLN A 131 -2.19 12.29 -7.83
N ALA A 132 -3.34 11.60 -7.82
CA ALA A 132 -3.47 10.33 -7.09
C ALA A 132 -2.54 9.24 -7.66
N VAL A 133 -2.40 9.15 -8.99
CA VAL A 133 -1.43 8.25 -9.63
C VAL A 133 0.00 8.64 -9.26
N LYS A 134 0.36 9.93 -9.30
CA LYS A 134 1.69 10.40 -8.87
C LYS A 134 1.97 10.13 -7.39
N CYS A 135 0.95 10.25 -6.53
CA CYS A 135 1.02 9.90 -5.11
C CYS A 135 1.40 8.41 -4.93
N LEU A 136 0.71 7.51 -5.63
CA LEU A 136 1.04 6.07 -5.62
C LEU A 136 2.44 5.79 -6.17
N GLN A 137 2.83 6.45 -7.27
CA GLN A 137 4.17 6.29 -7.85
C GLN A 137 5.28 6.74 -6.91
N THR A 138 5.01 7.76 -6.10
CA THR A 138 5.97 8.30 -5.12
C THR A 138 6.09 7.39 -3.89
N ALA A 139 4.95 6.87 -3.42
CA ALA A 139 4.89 6.02 -2.23
C ALA A 139 5.33 4.56 -2.44
N LYS A 140 5.36 4.08 -3.69
CA LYS A 140 5.63 2.67 -3.99
C LYS A 140 6.94 2.20 -3.34
N ASN A 141 6.90 1.01 -2.74
CA ASN A 141 8.06 0.32 -2.15
C ASN A 141 8.86 1.17 -1.16
N SER A 142 8.20 2.14 -0.52
CA SER A 142 8.83 3.04 0.43
C SER A 142 8.37 2.70 1.85
N TYR A 143 9.26 2.92 2.82
CA TYR A 143 8.87 2.96 4.21
C TYR A 143 8.17 4.29 4.48
N ILE A 144 6.97 4.23 5.06
CA ILE A 144 6.18 5.39 5.46
C ILE A 144 5.66 5.12 6.86
N GLN A 145 6.00 5.98 7.82
CA GLN A 145 5.51 5.87 9.18
C GLN A 145 4.03 6.27 9.27
N ASP A 146 3.19 5.35 9.78
CA ASP A 146 1.73 5.51 9.90
C ASP A 146 1.30 6.81 10.60
N SER A 147 2.01 7.25 11.63
CA SER A 147 1.63 8.44 12.41
C SER A 147 1.68 9.72 11.57
N ALA A 148 2.64 9.83 10.66
CA ALA A 148 2.83 11.01 9.82
C ALA A 148 1.89 11.09 8.60
N VAL A 149 1.28 9.97 8.20
CA VAL A 149 0.35 9.91 7.05
C VAL A 149 -0.90 10.76 7.25
N LYS A 150 -1.30 11.03 8.51
CA LYS A 150 -2.42 11.92 8.82
C LYS A 150 -2.19 13.33 8.27
N VAL A 151 -0.95 13.81 8.27
CA VAL A 151 -0.56 15.12 7.71
C VAL A 151 -0.82 15.14 6.21
N CYS A 152 -0.32 14.14 5.47
CA CYS A 152 -0.51 14.08 4.01
C CYS A 152 -1.97 13.85 3.60
N THR A 153 -2.75 13.15 4.42
CA THR A 153 -4.20 13.01 4.19
C THR A 153 -4.90 14.36 4.36
N LYS A 154 -4.54 15.15 5.38
CA LYS A 154 -5.07 16.49 5.57
C LYS A 154 -4.65 17.44 4.45
N VAL A 155 -3.38 17.41 4.05
CA VAL A 155 -2.88 18.16 2.88
C VAL A 155 -3.67 17.78 1.63
N ALA A 156 -3.85 16.49 1.35
CA ALA A 156 -4.62 16.02 0.20
C ALA A 156 -6.08 16.51 0.21
N SER A 157 -6.70 16.62 1.39
CA SER A 157 -8.09 17.10 1.52
C SER A 157 -8.26 18.60 1.24
N ILE A 158 -7.18 19.39 1.39
CA ILE A 158 -7.20 20.84 1.19
C ILE A 158 -6.65 21.21 -0.18
N ASN A 159 -5.49 20.66 -0.54
CA ASN A 159 -4.80 20.94 -1.80
C ASN A 159 -4.11 19.69 -2.35
N THR A 160 -4.75 19.08 -3.35
CA THR A 160 -4.26 17.86 -4.00
C THR A 160 -2.92 18.03 -4.72
N ASN A 161 -2.51 19.24 -5.08
CA ASN A 161 -1.21 19.46 -5.74
C ASN A 161 -0.02 19.29 -4.79
N ASN A 162 -0.23 19.47 -3.48
CA ASN A 162 0.83 19.35 -2.47
C ASN A 162 0.98 17.92 -1.90
N VAL A 163 0.08 16.99 -2.25
CA VAL A 163 0.13 15.62 -1.69
C VAL A 163 1.40 14.88 -2.11
N VAL A 164 1.85 15.05 -3.35
CA VAL A 164 3.03 14.37 -3.88
C VAL A 164 4.27 14.82 -3.12
N SER A 165 4.43 16.13 -2.94
CA SER A 165 5.51 16.71 -2.12
C SER A 165 5.43 16.25 -0.66
N CYS A 166 4.22 16.11 -0.12
CA CYS A 166 4.02 15.58 1.23
C CYS A 166 4.47 14.12 1.35
N VAL A 167 4.05 13.25 0.43
CA VAL A 167 4.45 11.84 0.41
C VAL A 167 5.97 11.71 0.24
N SER A 168 6.57 12.51 -0.64
CA SER A 168 8.03 12.59 -0.79
C SER A 168 8.73 13.01 0.50
N ALA A 169 8.11 13.87 1.32
CA ALA A 169 8.66 14.29 2.60
C ALA A 169 8.62 13.18 3.67
N LEU A 170 7.66 12.25 3.57
CA LEU A 170 7.54 11.09 4.48
C LEU A 170 8.39 9.90 4.06
N LYS A 171 8.65 9.78 2.75
CA LYS A 171 9.33 8.64 2.15
C LYS A 171 10.65 8.33 2.84
N ASP A 172 10.75 7.11 3.35
CA ASP A 172 11.94 6.56 4.00
C ASP A 172 12.41 7.45 5.15
N LYS A 173 11.47 8.01 5.91
CA LYS A 173 11.75 8.82 7.10
C LYS A 173 10.96 8.37 8.33
N GLU A 174 11.57 8.60 9.49
CA GLU A 174 10.96 8.50 10.81
C GLU A 174 10.77 9.89 11.43
N PHE A 175 9.74 10.00 12.25
CA PHE A 175 9.28 11.18 12.95
C PHE A 175 9.15 10.81 14.42
N TYR A 176 9.80 11.62 15.27
CA TYR A 176 9.93 11.38 16.69
C TYR A 176 9.25 12.49 17.50
N ASN A 177 8.97 12.19 18.77
CA ASN A 177 8.47 13.17 19.74
C ASN A 177 7.17 13.87 19.33
N GLY A 178 6.34 13.22 18.50
CA GLY A 178 5.04 13.73 18.08
C GLY A 178 5.11 14.95 17.15
N VAL A 179 6.24 15.21 16.50
CA VAL A 179 6.43 16.34 15.58
C VAL A 179 5.42 16.34 14.43
N GLU A 180 4.92 15.18 14.03
CA GLU A 180 3.85 15.04 13.05
C GLU A 180 2.55 15.74 13.47
N ASN A 181 2.27 15.86 14.78
CA ASN A 181 1.09 16.57 15.27
C ASN A 181 1.24 18.08 15.08
N ILE A 182 2.46 18.62 15.21
CA ILE A 182 2.76 20.03 14.93
C ILE A 182 2.54 20.28 13.44
N CYS A 183 3.13 19.45 12.57
CA CYS A 183 2.95 19.58 11.13
C CYS A 183 1.47 19.40 10.70
N LEU A 184 0.71 18.53 11.38
CA LEU A 184 -0.73 18.38 11.16
C LEU A 184 -1.50 19.65 11.51
N SER A 185 -1.17 20.29 12.63
CA SER A 185 -1.78 21.57 13.03
C SER A 185 -1.48 22.66 11.99
N THR A 186 -0.23 22.76 11.54
CA THR A 186 0.18 23.67 10.46
C THR A 186 -0.61 23.43 9.17
N ALA A 187 -0.98 22.19 8.86
CA ALA A 187 -1.75 21.86 7.66
C ALA A 187 -3.15 22.50 7.64
N ASN A 188 -3.71 22.91 8.78
CA ASN A 188 -4.96 23.67 8.83
C ASN A 188 -4.80 25.11 8.33
N SER A 189 -3.60 25.68 8.42
CA SER A 189 -3.31 27.05 8.01
C SER A 189 -2.62 27.13 6.64
N SER A 190 -1.68 26.22 6.39
CA SER A 190 -0.86 26.22 5.17
C SER A 190 -0.38 24.81 4.83
N THR A 191 -0.88 24.28 3.72
CA THR A 191 -0.47 22.96 3.24
C THR A 191 1.00 22.92 2.80
N SER A 192 1.54 24.01 2.25
CA SER A 192 2.96 24.09 1.89
C SER A 192 3.87 24.11 3.10
N ASP A 193 3.49 24.81 4.17
CA ASP A 193 4.32 24.87 5.38
C ASP A 193 4.23 23.59 6.18
N ALA A 194 3.10 22.88 6.15
CA ALA A 194 3.01 21.53 6.69
C ALA A 194 3.97 20.55 5.97
N VAL A 195 4.11 20.66 4.64
CA VAL A 195 5.07 19.86 3.89
C VAL A 195 6.51 20.22 4.29
N LYS A 196 6.85 21.52 4.39
CA LYS A 196 8.17 21.96 4.86
C LYS A 196 8.46 21.49 6.30
N CYS A 197 7.45 21.52 7.17
CA CYS A 197 7.55 21.00 8.53
C CYS A 197 7.97 19.53 8.52
N LEU A 198 7.30 18.69 7.72
CA LEU A 198 7.69 17.27 7.57
C LEU A 198 9.10 17.11 6.97
N GLN A 199 9.46 17.93 5.97
CA GLN A 199 10.77 17.85 5.34
C GLN A 199 11.91 18.09 6.33
N ASN A 200 11.72 19.07 7.23
CA ASN A 200 12.71 19.46 8.24
C ASN A 200 12.71 18.55 9.47
N ALA A 201 11.57 17.94 9.79
CA ALA A 201 11.42 17.10 10.98
C ALA A 201 11.82 15.64 10.77
N GLY A 202 11.69 15.13 9.55
CA GLY A 202 11.92 13.71 9.27
C GLY A 202 13.40 13.34 9.28
N VAL A 203 13.72 12.23 9.95
CA VAL A 203 15.06 11.62 9.98
C VAL A 203 15.07 10.42 9.03
N ASN A 204 16.11 10.27 8.21
CA ASN A 204 16.20 9.17 7.25
C ASN A 204 16.13 7.81 7.95
N TYR A 205 15.27 6.93 7.45
CA TYR A 205 15.16 5.55 7.85
C TYR A 205 16.27 4.74 7.19
N TYR A 206 17.32 4.43 7.95
CA TYR A 206 18.32 3.46 7.54
C TYR A 206 17.78 2.06 7.85
N GLY A 207 16.90 1.56 6.98
CA GLY A 207 16.56 0.14 6.95
C GLY A 207 17.85 -0.67 6.96
N GLY A 208 17.92 -1.73 7.77
CA GLY A 208 19.13 -2.51 8.03
C GLY A 208 19.71 -3.19 6.79
N GLY A 209 20.28 -2.41 5.89
CA GLY A 209 21.05 -2.85 4.74
C GLY A 209 22.31 -3.53 5.22
N GLN A 210 22.68 -4.59 4.52
CA GLN A 210 24.03 -5.15 4.52
C GLN A 210 25.00 -4.10 3.98
N GLY A 211 25.29 -3.07 4.77
CA GLY A 211 26.50 -2.28 4.58
C GLY A 211 27.66 -3.24 4.84
N ASN A 212 28.46 -3.46 3.81
CA ASN A 212 29.76 -4.08 3.95
C ASN A 212 30.51 -3.32 5.07
N PRO A 213 31.13 -4.00 6.04
CA PRO A 213 31.72 -3.33 7.21
C PRO A 213 32.95 -2.44 6.91
N ASP A 214 33.27 -2.15 5.64
CA ASP A 214 34.44 -1.36 5.22
C ASP A 214 34.13 0.10 4.82
N ASP A 215 32.87 0.53 4.80
CA ASP A 215 32.57 1.94 4.50
C ASP A 215 32.66 2.80 5.77
N GLY A 216 33.89 3.20 6.08
CA GLY A 216 34.26 4.56 6.49
C GLY A 216 33.57 5.11 7.73
N ASP A 217 34.24 4.93 8.87
CA ASP A 217 34.08 5.69 10.10
C ASP A 217 34.15 7.21 9.83
N VAL A 218 33.01 7.90 9.93
CA VAL A 218 32.97 9.35 10.10
C VAL A 218 32.38 9.63 11.47
N GLY A 219 33.29 9.90 12.40
CA GLY A 219 33.03 10.11 13.82
C GLY A 219 31.92 11.12 14.08
N ASN A 220 30.90 10.67 14.80
CA ASN A 220 29.91 11.52 15.44
C ASN A 220 29.81 11.09 16.92
N PRO A 221 29.92 12.00 17.90
CA PRO A 221 30.19 11.66 19.31
C PRO A 221 28.99 11.11 20.09
N GLY A 222 27.96 10.55 19.43
CA GLY A 222 26.79 9.94 20.07
C GLY A 222 26.94 8.46 20.43
N MET A 223 28.14 7.89 20.28
CA MET A 223 28.33 6.45 20.03
C MET A 223 28.06 5.51 21.22
N THR A 224 27.88 5.99 22.44
CA THR A 224 27.70 5.12 23.61
C THR A 224 26.27 4.57 23.75
N VAL A 225 25.24 5.26 23.23
CA VAL A 225 23.84 4.77 23.27
C VAL A 225 23.52 3.87 22.05
N THR A 226 24.15 4.15 20.90
CA THR A 226 23.87 3.47 19.62
C THR A 226 24.33 2.01 19.61
N VAL A 227 25.41 1.69 20.32
CA VAL A 227 25.91 0.30 20.43
C VAL A 227 24.92 -0.58 21.19
N SER A 228 24.28 -0.06 22.23
CA SER A 228 23.30 -0.79 23.04
C SER A 228 22.02 -1.09 22.25
N VAL A 229 21.49 -0.13 21.48
CA VAL A 229 20.28 -0.34 20.66
C VAL A 229 20.53 -1.34 19.52
N LYS A 230 21.71 -1.31 18.89
CA LYS A 230 22.08 -2.27 17.83
C LYS A 230 22.20 -3.70 18.37
N LYS A 231 22.72 -3.88 19.59
CA LYS A 231 22.79 -5.19 20.26
C LYS A 231 21.39 -5.68 20.67
N ILE A 232 20.50 -4.79 21.13
CA ILE A 232 19.11 -5.10 21.47
C ILE A 232 18.30 -5.55 20.25
N LYS A 233 18.37 -4.85 19.11
CA LYS A 233 17.68 -5.28 17.88
C LYS A 233 18.18 -6.63 17.32
N ARG A 234 19.46 -6.95 17.53
CA ARG A 234 20.02 -8.27 17.17
C ARG A 234 19.53 -9.37 18.08
N LEU A 235 19.29 -9.07 19.35
CA LEU A 235 18.70 -9.98 20.33
C LEU A 235 17.24 -10.29 19.98
N GLU A 236 16.43 -9.25 19.71
CA GLU A 236 15.01 -9.41 19.31
C GLU A 236 14.87 -10.28 18.07
N LYS A 237 15.65 -10.01 17.02
CA LYS A 237 15.61 -10.80 15.78
C LYS A 237 16.08 -12.25 15.95
N ALA A 238 16.99 -12.51 16.90
CA ALA A 238 17.41 -13.87 17.22
C ALA A 238 16.31 -14.64 17.97
N LEU A 239 15.54 -13.95 18.82
CA LEU A 239 14.39 -14.49 19.53
C LEU A 239 13.20 -14.76 18.60
N GLU A 240 12.86 -13.83 17.70
CA GLU A 240 11.81 -14.03 16.68
C GLU A 240 12.10 -15.27 15.83
N ARG A 241 13.34 -15.41 15.33
CA ARG A 241 13.74 -16.60 14.56
C ARG A 241 13.71 -17.88 15.38
N ALA A 242 13.98 -17.82 16.68
CA ALA A 242 13.88 -19.00 17.53
C ALA A 242 12.41 -19.44 17.69
N LEU A 243 11.49 -18.48 17.82
CA LEU A 243 10.05 -18.71 17.89
C LEU A 243 9.51 -19.31 16.58
N ASP A 244 9.87 -18.74 15.43
CA ASP A 244 9.46 -19.27 14.12
C ASP A 244 9.94 -20.73 13.94
N ASN A 245 11.19 -21.02 14.32
CA ASN A 245 11.74 -22.39 14.20
C ASN A 245 11.10 -23.39 15.16
N LEU A 246 10.55 -22.94 16.30
CA LEU A 246 9.75 -23.79 17.19
C LEU A 246 8.38 -24.07 16.59
N GLU A 247 7.76 -23.08 15.95
CA GLU A 247 6.46 -23.21 15.29
C GLU A 247 6.51 -24.18 14.09
N PHE A 248 7.62 -24.20 13.35
CA PHE A 248 7.83 -25.09 12.21
C PHE A 248 8.60 -26.38 12.53
N GLY A 249 8.73 -26.75 13.81
CA GLY A 249 9.15 -28.10 14.25
C GLY A 249 10.66 -28.39 14.21
N SER A 250 11.53 -27.39 14.02
CA SER A 250 12.98 -27.57 13.98
C SER A 250 13.65 -27.21 15.32
N LEU A 251 13.41 -28.05 16.34
CA LEU A 251 13.90 -27.88 17.72
C LEU A 251 15.41 -27.62 17.84
N GLU A 252 16.24 -28.30 17.05
CA GLU A 252 17.70 -28.12 17.06
C GLU A 252 18.12 -26.72 16.57
N THR A 253 17.45 -26.21 15.53
CA THR A 253 17.71 -24.88 14.97
C THR A 253 17.22 -23.78 15.91
N ALA A 254 16.05 -23.97 16.54
CA ALA A 254 15.56 -23.08 17.58
C ALA A 254 16.53 -22.98 18.76
N ALA A 255 17.04 -24.11 19.25
CA ALA A 255 18.03 -24.16 20.33
C ALA A 255 19.32 -23.41 19.97
N LYS A 256 19.80 -23.53 18.72
CA LYS A 256 20.97 -22.78 18.22
C LYS A 256 20.72 -21.27 18.16
N GLN A 257 19.52 -20.82 17.80
CA GLN A 257 19.18 -19.38 17.79
C GLN A 257 19.02 -18.81 19.20
N LEU A 258 18.43 -19.57 20.12
CA LEU A 258 18.36 -19.21 21.55
C LEU A 258 19.75 -19.10 22.18
N ALA A 259 20.66 -20.04 21.91
CA ALA A 259 22.04 -19.97 22.39
C ALA A 259 22.79 -18.72 21.85
N ARG A 260 22.49 -18.30 20.61
CA ARG A 260 23.02 -17.05 20.03
C ARG A 260 22.43 -15.81 20.71
N ALA A 261 21.13 -15.80 20.98
CA ALA A 261 20.45 -14.73 21.71
C ALA A 261 21.05 -14.56 23.12
N MET A 262 21.26 -15.66 23.86
CA MET A 262 21.88 -15.61 25.19
C MET A 262 23.32 -15.08 25.17
N LYS A 263 24.13 -15.44 24.17
CA LYS A 263 25.48 -14.87 23.99
C LYS A 263 25.45 -13.37 23.70
N ILE A 264 24.43 -12.87 22.99
CA ILE A 264 24.26 -11.43 22.75
C ILE A 264 23.87 -10.73 24.05
N LEU A 265 22.97 -11.32 24.84
CA LEU A 265 22.55 -10.80 26.15
C LEU A 265 23.72 -10.70 27.13
N GLN A 266 24.57 -11.73 27.25
CA GLN A 266 25.76 -11.70 28.11
C GLN A 266 26.76 -10.61 27.70
N LYS A 267 26.87 -10.31 26.40
CA LYS A 267 27.69 -9.20 25.86
C LYS A 267 27.08 -7.81 26.03
N ILE A 268 25.84 -7.72 26.51
CA ILE A 268 25.18 -6.48 26.90
C ILE A 268 25.34 -6.25 28.41
N GLN A 269 25.42 -7.32 29.21
CA GLN A 269 25.51 -7.24 30.68
C GLN A 269 26.94 -7.04 31.21
N ASN A 270 27.97 -7.45 30.45
CA ASN A 270 29.39 -7.20 30.74
C ASN A 270 29.93 -6.06 29.86
#